data_AF-A0A520HGA2-F1
#
_entry.id   AF-A0A520HGA2-F1
#
_cell.length_a   1.000
_cell.length_b   1.000
_cell.length_c   1.000
_cell.angle_alpha   90.00
_cell.angle_beta   90.00
_cell.angle_gamma   90.00
#
_symmetry.space_group_name_H-M   'P 1'
#
loop_
_entity.id
_entity.type
_entity.pdbx_description
1 polymer ?
#
loop_
_entity_poly.entity_id
_entity_poly.type
_entity_poly.pdbx_seq_one_letter_code
_entity_poly.pdbx_strand_id
1 'polypeptide(L)'
;MVRRLLILGMIAGVLAGLAAALFARVAIEPSVDLAIAFEAARDAVHHDEPELVSRAVQKGTGLLVAATCYGAALGGIFALVFAALNARVLHG
;
A
#
# COMPACT_ATOMS: atom_id res chain seq x y z
N MET A 1 12.61 -23.66 8.77
CA MET A 1 13.14 -22.28 8.94
C MET A 1 12.45 -21.29 8.00
N VAL A 2 12.47 -21.51 6.67
CA VAL A 2 11.86 -20.61 5.66
C VAL A 2 10.40 -20.24 5.95
N ARG A 3 9.53 -21.23 6.23
CA ARG A 3 8.11 -20.98 6.55
C ARG A 3 7.91 -19.99 7.70
N ARG A 4 8.72 -20.09 8.77
CA ARG A 4 8.64 -19.19 9.92
C ARG A 4 9.06 -17.77 9.55
N LEU A 5 10.16 -17.63 8.80
CA LEU A 5 10.63 -16.32 8.32
C LEU A 5 9.60 -15.67 7.39
N LEU A 6 8.99 -16.44 6.49
CA LEU A 6 7.94 -15.94 5.60
C LEU A 6 6.75 -15.37 6.39
N ILE A 7 6.22 -16.13 7.36
CA ILE A 7 5.09 -15.68 8.18
C ILE A 7 5.45 -14.39 8.94
N LEU A 8 6.64 -14.33 9.55
CA LEU A 8 7.08 -13.14 10.28
C LEU A 8 7.28 -11.93 9.34
N GLY A 9 7.83 -12.15 8.16
CA GLY A 9 7.96 -11.11 7.13
C GLY A 9 6.62 -10.57 6.67
N MET A 10 5.65 -11.46 6.40
CA MET A 10 4.29 -11.05 6.03
C MET A 10 3.60 -10.27 7.15
N ILE A 11 3.73 -10.70 8.41
CA ILE A 11 3.16 -9.97 9.56
C ILE A 11 3.79 -8.58 9.69
N ALA A 12 5.13 -8.49 9.64
CA ALA A 12 5.83 -7.20 9.67
C ALA A 12 5.38 -6.29 8.51
N GLY A 13 5.22 -6.87 7.31
CA GLY A 13 4.70 -6.21 6.14
C GLY A 13 3.26 -5.70 6.31
N VAL A 14 2.37 -6.50 6.89
CA VAL A 14 0.99 -6.08 7.23
C VAL A 14 1.00 -4.89 8.18
N LEU A 15 1.79 -4.94 9.25
CA LEU A 15 1.89 -3.85 10.22
C LEU A 15 2.41 -2.56 9.56
N ALA A 16 3.43 -2.68 8.70
CA ALA A 16 3.93 -1.56 7.92
C ALA A 16 2.88 -1.03 6.93
N GLY A 17 2.12 -1.90 6.27
CA GLY A 17 1.04 -1.54 5.35
C GLY A 17 -0.09 -0.80 6.05
N LEU A 18 -0.48 -1.22 7.26
CA LEU A 18 -1.46 -0.52 8.09
C LEU A 18 -0.96 0.87 8.51
N ALA A 19 0.31 0.97 8.94
CA ALA A 19 0.92 2.25 9.27
C ALA A 19 0.98 3.18 8.05
N ALA A 20 1.30 2.64 6.86
CA ALA A 20 1.30 3.39 5.61
C ALA A 20 -0.11 3.84 5.21
N ALA A 21 -1.13 3.00 5.37
CA ALA A 21 -2.52 3.37 5.12
C ALA A 21 -2.96 4.52 6.04
N LEU A 22 -2.61 4.45 7.32
CA LEU A 22 -2.90 5.51 8.29
C LEU A 22 -2.19 6.81 7.91
N PHE A 23 -0.90 6.73 7.57
CA PHE A 23 -0.13 7.89 7.14
C PHE A 23 -0.73 8.52 5.89
N ALA A 24 -1.05 7.71 4.86
CA ALA A 24 -1.69 8.19 3.65
C ALA A 24 -3.03 8.87 3.96
N ARG A 25 -3.83 8.28 4.84
CA ARG A 25 -5.14 8.82 5.21
C ARG A 25 -5.07 10.18 5.91
N VAL A 26 -4.04 10.42 6.71
CA VAL A 26 -3.89 11.63 7.54
C VAL A 26 -3.06 12.70 6.82
N ALA A 27 -1.99 12.32 6.14
CA ALA A 27 -1.02 13.25 5.57
C ALA A 27 -1.16 13.45 4.06
N ILE A 28 -1.61 12.42 3.32
CA ILE A 28 -1.62 12.46 1.84
C ILE A 28 -3.01 12.87 1.33
N GLU A 29 -4.08 12.23 1.82
CA GLU A 29 -5.45 12.48 1.35
C GLU A 29 -5.89 13.94 1.39
N PRO A 30 -5.56 14.77 2.41
CA PRO A 30 -5.91 16.19 2.39
C PRO A 30 -5.32 16.95 1.20
N SER A 31 -4.07 16.64 0.84
CA SER A 31 -3.39 17.25 -0.30
C SER A 31 -4.00 16.79 -1.63
N VAL A 32 -4.40 15.51 -1.71
CA VAL A 32 -5.08 14.95 -2.90
C VAL A 32 -6.47 15.56 -3.07
N ASP A 33 -7.26 15.66 -1.99
CA ASP A 33 -8.59 16.29 -2.01
C ASP A 33 -8.49 17.77 -2.47
N LEU A 34 -7.46 18.50 -2.03
CA LEU A 34 -7.22 19.88 -2.47
C LEU A 34 -6.86 19.97 -3.96
N ALA A 35 -5.99 19.07 -4.44
CA ALA A 35 -5.61 19.02 -5.85
C ALA A 35 -6.82 18.76 -6.76
N ILE A 36 -7.67 17.80 -6.39
CA ILE A 36 -8.91 17.49 -7.11
C ILE A 36 -9.84 18.71 -7.14
N ALA A 37 -10.04 19.38 -6.00
CA ALA A 37 -10.89 20.57 -5.94
C ALA A 37 -10.34 21.72 -6.80
N PHE A 38 -9.02 21.87 -6.85
CA PHE A 38 -8.35 22.87 -7.68
C PHE A 38 -8.54 22.59 -9.19
N GLU A 39 -8.42 21.33 -9.61
CA GLU A 39 -8.65 20.92 -11.00
C GLU A 39 -10.13 21.09 -11.39
N ALA A 40 -11.06 20.65 -10.53
CA ALA A 40 -12.50 20.79 -10.75
C ALA A 40 -12.96 22.26 -10.87
N ALA A 41 -12.30 23.19 -10.16
CA ALA A 41 -12.60 24.61 -10.29
C ALA A 41 -12.14 25.23 -11.62
N ARG A 42 -11.22 24.57 -12.33
CA ARG A 42 -10.63 25.05 -13.59
C ARG A 42 -11.23 24.37 -14.81
N ASP A 43 -11.79 23.18 -14.66
CA ASP A 43 -12.46 22.44 -15.73
C ASP A 43 -13.97 22.69 -15.73
N ALA A 44 -14.40 23.70 -16.49
CA ALA A 44 -15.83 23.98 -16.73
C ALA A 44 -16.40 23.24 -17.97
N VAL A 45 -15.55 22.56 -18.76
CA VAL A 45 -15.92 22.06 -20.11
C VAL A 45 -15.43 20.62 -20.39
N HIS A 46 -14.73 19.98 -19.45
CA HIS A 46 -14.31 18.59 -19.62
C HIS A 46 -15.47 17.64 -19.25
N HIS A 47 -15.79 16.70 -20.16
CA HIS A 47 -16.68 15.60 -19.85
C HIS A 47 -15.96 14.68 -18.86
N ASP A 48 -16.41 14.68 -17.61
CA ASP A 48 -15.94 13.73 -16.60
C ASP A 48 -16.09 12.31 -17.13
N GLU A 49 -14.96 11.61 -17.27
CA GLU A 49 -15.02 10.17 -17.46
C GLU A 49 -15.68 9.55 -16.22
N PRO A 50 -16.60 8.59 -16.39
CA PRO A 50 -17.31 8.01 -15.27
C PRO A 50 -16.32 7.42 -14.26
N GLU A 51 -16.42 7.85 -13.00
CA GLU A 51 -15.59 7.34 -11.92
C GLU A 51 -15.75 5.81 -11.81
N LEU A 52 -14.69 5.06 -12.12
CA LEU A 52 -14.70 3.59 -12.05
C LEU A 52 -14.88 3.09 -10.61
N VAL A 53 -14.34 3.83 -9.64
CA VAL A 53 -14.43 3.58 -8.20
C VAL A 53 -14.58 4.93 -7.51
N SER A 54 -15.56 5.07 -6.64
CA SER A 54 -15.81 6.35 -5.97
C SER A 54 -14.63 6.81 -5.10
N ARG A 55 -14.42 8.12 -5.02
CA ARG A 55 -13.38 8.71 -4.15
C ARG A 55 -13.46 8.25 -2.70
N ALA A 56 -14.66 8.03 -2.18
CA ALA A 56 -14.88 7.53 -0.81
C ALA A 56 -14.29 6.12 -0.61
N VAL A 57 -14.41 5.23 -1.60
CA VAL A 57 -13.81 3.89 -1.55
C VAL A 57 -12.30 3.98 -1.70
N GLN A 58 -11.80 4.80 -2.63
CA GLN A 58 -10.36 4.97 -2.88
C GLN A 58 -9.62 5.38 -1.60
N LYS A 59 -10.06 6.45 -0.93
CA LYS A 59 -9.44 6.93 0.33
C LYS A 59 -9.86 6.19 1.60
N GLY A 60 -10.74 5.20 1.46
CA GLY A 60 -11.32 4.44 2.56
C GLY A 60 -10.81 3.00 2.57
N THR A 61 -11.73 2.08 2.31
CA THR A 61 -11.45 0.64 2.31
C THR A 61 -10.46 0.23 1.22
N GLY A 62 -10.47 0.90 0.07
CA GLY A 62 -9.52 0.67 -1.02
C GLY A 62 -8.08 0.89 -0.57
N LEU A 63 -7.79 2.06 0.00
CA LEU A 63 -6.47 2.40 0.55
C LEU A 63 -6.01 1.39 1.61
N LEU A 64 -6.89 1.04 2.55
CA LEU A 64 -6.57 0.10 3.62
C LEU A 64 -6.21 -1.29 3.07
N VAL A 65 -7.04 -1.83 2.17
CA VAL A 65 -6.83 -3.15 1.57
C VAL A 65 -5.56 -3.15 0.72
N ALA A 66 -5.40 -2.15 -0.15
CA ALA A 66 -4.26 -2.05 -1.05
C ALA A 66 -2.94 -1.98 -0.28
N ALA A 67 -2.82 -1.07 0.68
CA ALA A 67 -1.59 -0.89 1.45
C ALA A 67 -1.27 -2.13 2.31
N THR A 68 -2.27 -2.76 2.91
CA THR A 68 -2.08 -3.96 3.74
C THR A 68 -1.62 -5.15 2.91
N CYS A 69 -2.29 -5.43 1.79
CA CYS A 69 -1.93 -6.52 0.88
C CYS A 69 -0.54 -6.30 0.27
N TYR A 70 -0.25 -5.06 -0.14
CA TYR A 70 1.04 -4.70 -0.70
C TYR A 70 2.17 -4.83 0.34
N GLY A 71 1.94 -4.35 1.56
CA GLY A 71 2.87 -4.51 2.67
C GLY A 71 3.15 -5.98 2.99
N ALA A 72 2.11 -6.82 3.09
CA ALA A 72 2.25 -8.26 3.31
C ALA A 72 3.11 -8.93 2.21
N ALA A 73 2.85 -8.59 0.95
CA ALA A 73 3.59 -9.11 -0.19
C ALA A 73 5.07 -8.70 -0.14
N LEU A 74 5.36 -7.41 0.09
CA LEU A 74 6.74 -6.92 0.20
C LEU A 74 7.49 -7.55 1.37
N GLY A 75 6.85 -7.66 2.55
CA GLY A 75 7.44 -8.32 3.71
C GLY A 75 7.72 -9.81 3.48
N GLY A 76 6.81 -10.49 2.78
CA GLY A 76 6.99 -11.88 2.38
C GLY A 76 8.14 -12.06 1.38
N ILE A 77 8.20 -11.22 0.33
CA ILE A 77 9.30 -11.22 -0.65
C ILE A 77 10.63 -10.99 0.05
N PHE A 78 10.71 -9.98 0.92
CA PHE A 78 11.92 -9.70 1.70
C PHE A 78 12.35 -10.92 2.52
N ALA A 79 11.42 -11.56 3.24
CA ALA A 79 11.74 -12.73 4.04
C ALA A 79 12.22 -13.93 3.21
N LEU A 80 11.66 -14.14 2.02
CA LEU A 80 12.09 -15.19 1.09
C LEU A 80 13.51 -14.93 0.57
N VAL A 81 13.78 -13.70 0.14
CA VAL A 81 15.12 -13.28 -0.32
C VAL A 81 16.13 -13.45 0.82
N PHE A 82 15.80 -12.97 2.02
CA PHE A 82 16.63 -13.13 3.20
C PHE A 82 16.93 -14.61 3.51
N ALA A 83 15.91 -15.46 3.51
CA ALA A 83 16.08 -16.88 3.79
C ALA A 83 16.97 -17.57 2.75
N ALA A 84 16.84 -17.21 1.47
CA ALA A 84 17.66 -17.76 0.39
C ALA A 84 19.13 -17.34 0.51
N LEU A 85 19.40 -16.07 0.83
CA LEU A 85 20.76 -15.57 1.02
C LEU A 85 21.40 -16.17 2.28
N ASN A 86 20.66 -16.24 3.39
CA ASN A 86 21.14 -16.81 4.64
C ASN A 86 21.48 -18.31 4.48
N ALA A 87 20.66 -19.06 3.74
CA ALA A 87 20.96 -20.45 3.42
C ALA A 87 22.27 -20.59 2.63
N ARG A 88 22.54 -19.70 1.67
CA ARG A 88 23.77 -19.73 0.85
C ARG A 88 25.04 -19.37 1.62
N VAL A 89 24.96 -18.42 2.56
CA VAL A 89 26.14 -17.92 3.30
C VAL A 89 26.53 -18.84 4.47
N LEU A 90 25.55 -19.45 5.15
CA LEU A 90 25.80 -20.29 6.34
C LEU A 90 25.97 -21.79 6.03
N HIS A 91 25.55 -22.26 4.86
CA HIS A 91 25.61 -23.67 4.47
C HIS A 91 26.33 -23.92 3.14
N GLY A 92 27.06 -22.93 2.63
CA GLY A 92 27.88 -23.00 1.42
C GLY A 92 29.36 -23.07 1.73
#